data_AF-A0A358L3L2-F1
#
_entry.id   AF-A0A358L3L2-F1
#
_cell.length_a   1.000
_cell.length_b   1.000
_cell.length_c   1.000
_cell.angle_alpha   90.00
_cell.angle_beta   90.00
_cell.angle_gamma   90.00
#
_symmetry.space_group_name_H-M   'P 1'
#
loop_
_entity.id
_entity.type
_entity.pdbx_description
1 polymer ?
#
loop_
_entity_poly.entity_id
_entity_poly.type
_entity_poly.pdbx_seq_one_letter_code
_entity_poly.pdbx_strand_id
1 'polypeptide(L)' 'MLKKYSHLRAFGRAWLFYAVSSFPALAWDSLTVFGDSLSDSGNNGRYTWDSSRHPLYDEILAAKINQSLQASDSGGSN' A
#
# COMPACT_ATOMS: atom_id res chain seq x y z
N MET A 1 16.11 -55.78 3.86
CA MET A 1 15.06 -55.05 4.58
C MET A 1 15.61 -53.68 5.01
N LEU A 2 15.66 -52.66 4.13
CA LEU A 2 15.99 -51.26 4.53
C LEU A 2 15.82 -50.25 3.36
N LYS A 3 14.60 -50.03 2.85
CA LYS A 3 14.32 -48.94 1.87
C LYS A 3 12.89 -48.39 2.02
N LYS A 4 12.53 -47.93 3.23
CA LYS A 4 11.19 -47.33 3.48
C LYS A 4 11.20 -45.99 4.24
N TYR A 5 12.36 -45.32 4.38
CA TYR A 5 12.46 -44.10 5.21
C TYR A 5 12.99 -42.86 4.46
N SER A 6 12.91 -42.80 3.13
CA SER A 6 13.37 -41.62 2.37
C SER A 6 12.31 -40.52 2.22
N HIS A 7 11.01 -40.82 2.35
CA HIS A 7 9.94 -39.84 2.10
C HIS A 7 9.56 -39.00 3.33
N LEU A 8 9.89 -39.45 4.54
CA LEU A 8 9.54 -38.76 5.80
C LEU A 8 10.39 -37.52 6.10
N ARG A 9 11.55 -37.35 5.44
CA ARG A 9 12.46 -36.22 5.70
C ARG A 9 12.17 -34.96 4.86
N ALA A 10 11.39 -35.10 3.79
CA ALA A 10 11.01 -33.97 2.93
C ALA A 10 9.83 -33.16 3.51
N PHE A 11 8.89 -33.83 4.19
CA PHE A 11 7.70 -33.17 4.76
C PHE A 11 8.06 -32.19 5.90
N GLY A 12 8.94 -32.57 6.83
CA GLY A 12 9.25 -31.71 7.99
C GLY A 12 9.94 -30.38 7.65
N ARG A 13 10.62 -30.29 6.49
CA ARG A 13 11.36 -29.07 6.10
C ARG A 13 10.46 -28.00 5.49
N ALA A 14 9.45 -28.37 4.71
CA ALA A 14 8.53 -27.41 4.08
C ALA A 14 7.66 -26.67 5.12
N TRP A 15 7.27 -27.35 6.20
CA TRP A 15 6.46 -26.76 7.28
C TRP A 15 7.22 -25.70 8.10
N LEU A 16 8.52 -25.89 8.32
CA LEU A 16 9.33 -24.91 9.05
C LEU A 16 9.50 -23.61 8.26
N PHE A 17 9.65 -23.68 6.93
CA PHE A 17 9.70 -22.48 6.08
C PHE A 17 8.37 -21.74 6.05
N TYR A 18 7.23 -22.46 5.98
CA TYR A 18 5.90 -21.84 5.99
C TYR A 18 5.55 -21.17 7.33
N ALA A 19 5.97 -21.79 8.45
CA ALA A 19 5.78 -21.24 9.79
C ALA A 19 6.61 -19.96 10.04
N VAL A 20 7.79 -19.83 9.43
CA VAL A 20 8.66 -18.65 9.58
C VAL A 20 8.39 -17.59 8.50
N SER A 21 7.75 -17.91 7.38
CA SER A 21 7.41 -16.93 6.32
C SER A 21 6.11 -16.17 6.57
N SER A 22 5.36 -16.47 7.63
CA SER A 22 4.07 -15.83 7.95
C SER A 22 4.24 -14.52 8.72
N PHE A 23 5.26 -13.74 8.40
CA PHE A 23 5.33 -12.36 8.88
C PHE A 23 4.31 -11.54 8.09
N PRO A 24 3.44 -10.73 8.74
CA PRO A 24 2.63 -9.78 8.00
C PRO A 24 3.59 -8.88 7.23
N ALA A 25 3.46 -8.83 5.91
CA ALA A 25 4.13 -7.81 5.13
C ALA A 25 3.69 -6.46 5.68
N LEU A 26 4.63 -5.65 6.16
CA LEU A 26 4.32 -4.29 6.60
C LEU A 26 3.99 -3.47 5.35
N ALA A 27 2.70 -3.43 5.02
CA ALA A 27 2.16 -2.56 4.00
C ALA A 27 1.65 -1.29 4.67
N TRP A 28 1.88 -0.15 4.03
CA TRP A 28 1.18 1.07 4.39
C TRP A 28 -0.26 0.98 3.89
N ASP A 29 -1.20 1.44 4.71
CA ASP A 29 -2.64 1.46 4.43
C ASP A 29 -3.20 2.89 4.38
N SER A 30 -2.34 3.89 4.59
CA SER A 30 -2.70 5.30 4.68
C SER A 30 -1.67 6.23 4.03
N LEU A 31 -2.17 7.29 3.39
CA LEU A 31 -1.40 8.39 2.83
C LEU A 31 -1.88 9.73 3.39
N THR A 32 -0.97 10.44 4.05
CA THR A 32 -1.14 11.85 4.43
C THR A 32 -0.15 12.68 3.65
N VAL A 33 -0.64 13.73 3.01
CA VAL A 33 0.10 14.60 2.11
C VAL A 33 0.34 15.93 2.79
N PHE A 34 1.55 16.44 2.67
CA PHE A 34 1.93 17.79 3.07
C PHE A 34 2.72 18.40 1.93
N GLY A 35 2.46 19.66 1.59
CA GLY A 35 3.13 20.29 0.47
C GLY A 35 2.65 21.70 0.20
N ASP A 36 2.94 22.17 -1.01
CA ASP A 36 2.47 23.43 -1.55
C ASP A 36 1.27 23.21 -2.49
N SER A 37 0.96 24.21 -3.31
CA SER A 37 -0.17 24.18 -4.25
C SER A 37 -0.12 23.04 -5.29
N LEU A 38 1.03 22.40 -5.53
CA LEU A 38 1.11 21.26 -6.47
C LEU A 38 0.62 19.94 -5.86
N SER A 39 0.54 19.86 -4.54
CA SER A 39 -0.03 18.73 -3.81
C SER A 39 -1.44 19.03 -3.30
N ASP A 40 -1.92 20.27 -3.42
CA ASP A 40 -3.24 20.70 -2.97
C ASP A 40 -4.35 20.13 -3.89
N SER A 41 -5.07 19.14 -3.38
CA SER A 41 -6.23 18.51 -4.00
C SER A 41 -7.56 19.20 -3.66
N GLY A 42 -7.56 20.23 -2.81
CA GLY A 42 -8.75 21.00 -2.47
C GLY A 42 -8.81 21.69 -1.10
N ASN A 43 -7.69 21.84 -0.38
CA ASN A 43 -7.60 22.68 0.83
C ASN A 43 -7.85 24.15 0.48
N ASN A 44 -6.97 24.73 -0.35
CA ASN A 44 -7.08 26.13 -0.77
C ASN A 44 -7.47 26.26 -2.25
N GLY A 45 -7.41 25.17 -2.99
CA GLY A 45 -7.91 25.07 -4.36
C GLY A 45 -7.10 24.09 -5.19
N ARG A 46 -7.55 23.85 -6.42
CA ARG A 46 -6.86 22.96 -7.37
C ARG A 46 -6.13 23.79 -8.43
N TYR A 47 -4.80 23.74 -8.41
CA TYR A 47 -3.95 24.66 -9.18
C TYR A 47 -3.44 24.08 -10.52
N THR A 48 -3.97 22.94 -10.95
CA THR A 48 -3.70 22.36 -12.28
C THR A 48 -4.71 22.83 -13.32
N TRP A 49 -4.26 23.06 -14.55
CA TRP A 49 -5.08 23.68 -15.61
C TRP A 49 -6.18 22.76 -16.18
N ASP A 50 -5.97 21.44 -16.15
CA ASP A 50 -6.88 20.41 -16.66
C ASP A 50 -7.22 19.37 -15.59
N SER A 51 -7.33 19.87 -14.37
CA SER A 51 -7.45 19.13 -13.12
C SER A 51 -8.64 18.15 -13.06
N SER A 52 -9.63 18.32 -13.94
CA SER A 52 -10.78 17.43 -14.13
C SER A 52 -10.48 16.19 -14.98
N ARG A 53 -9.37 16.18 -15.72
CA ARG A 53 -8.95 15.07 -16.58
C ARG A 53 -7.69 14.38 -16.08
N HIS A 54 -6.79 15.12 -15.44
CA HIS A 54 -5.54 14.57 -14.92
C HIS A 54 -5.46 14.72 -13.40
N PRO A 55 -5.31 13.61 -12.66
CA PRO A 55 -5.09 13.63 -11.22
C PRO A 55 -3.69 14.16 -10.88
N LEU A 56 -3.55 14.70 -9.67
CA LEU A 56 -2.26 15.00 -9.07
C LEU A 56 -1.49 13.71 -8.80
N TYR A 57 -0.17 13.84 -8.67
CA TYR A 57 0.69 12.70 -8.32
C TYR A 57 0.23 12.01 -7.03
N ASP A 58 -0.13 12.79 -6.01
CA ASP A 58 -0.56 12.25 -4.71
C ASP A 58 -1.91 11.53 -4.79
N GLU A 59 -2.82 11.97 -5.67
CA GLU A 59 -4.09 11.28 -5.93
C GLU A 59 -3.88 9.95 -6.65
N ILE A 60 -2.92 9.88 -7.59
CA ILE A 60 -2.52 8.63 -8.22
C ILE A 60 -1.94 7.67 -7.17
N LEU A 61 -1.14 8.18 -6.24
CA LEU A 61 -0.55 7.37 -5.17
C LEU A 61 -1.61 6.85 -4.19
N ALA A 62 -2.54 7.71 -3.77
CA ALA A 62 -3.68 7.35 -2.92
C ALA A 62 -4.53 6.25 -3.59
N ALA A 63 -4.82 6.39 -4.89
CA ALA A 63 -5.59 5.41 -5.63
C ALA A 63 -4.95 4.02 -5.67
N LYS A 64 -3.60 3.93 -5.68
CA LYS A 64 -2.88 2.64 -5.65
C LYS A 64 -3.08 1.86 -4.35
N ILE A 65 -3.43 2.55 -3.27
CA ILE A 65 -3.76 1.94 -1.97
C ILE A 65 -5.26 2.01 -1.66
N ASN A 66 -6.11 2.21 -2.69
CA ASN A 66 -7.57 2.32 -2.58
C ASN A 66 -8.03 3.45 -1.65
N GLN A 67 -7.29 4.55 -1.60
CA GLN A 67 -7.65 5.76 -0.86
C GLN A 67 -8.02 6.91 -1.80
N SER A 68 -8.83 7.82 -1.29
CA SER A 68 -9.11 9.12 -1.90
C SER A 68 -8.64 10.20 -0.94
N LEU A 69 -7.93 11.20 -1.48
CA LEU A 69 -7.53 12.36 -0.73
C LEU A 69 -8.74 13.28 -0.50
N GLN A 70 -8.81 13.86 0.69
CA GLN A 70 -9.78 14.88 1.08
C GLN A 70 -9.03 16.02 1.75
N ALA A 71 -9.49 17.24 1.57
CA ALA A 71 -8.93 18.42 2.21
C ALA A 71 -8.81 18.23 3.73
N SER A 72 -7.62 18.47 4.30
CA SER A 72 -7.38 18.47 5.75
C SER A 72 -8.23 19.48 6.50
N ASP A 73 -8.61 20.61 5.89
CA ASP A 73 -9.58 21.55 6.46
C ASP A 73 -10.98 20.94 6.65
N SER A 74 -11.28 19.86 5.93
CA SER A 74 -12.50 19.03 6.09
C SER A 74 -12.27 17.77 6.92
N GLY A 75 -11.11 17.65 7.58
CA GLY A 75 -10.72 16.47 8.37
C GLY A 75 -10.12 15.33 7.53
N GLY A 76 -9.71 15.59 6.29
CA GLY A 76 -9.04 14.64 5.40
C GLY A 76 -7.52 14.56 5.60
N SER A 77 -6.84 13.98 4.62
CA SER A 77 -5.39 13.68 4.66
C SER A 77 -4.57 14.39 3.59
N ASN A 78 -5.13 15.42 2.94
CA ASN A 78 -4.44 16.29 2.00
C ASN A 78 -4.14 17.67 2.55
#